data_AF-A0A7W1Z664-F1
#
_entry.id   AF-A0A7W1Z664-F1
#
_cell.length_a   1.000
_cell.length_b   1.000
_cell.length_c   1.000
_cell.angle_alpha   90.00
_cell.angle_beta   90.00
_cell.angle_gamma   90.00
#
_symmetry.space_group_name_H-M   'P 1'
#
loop_
_entity.id
_entity.type
_entity.pdbx_description
1 polymer ?
#
loop_
_entity_poly.entity_id
_entity_poly.type
_entity_poly.pdbx_seq_one_letter_code
_entity_poly.pdbx_strand_id
1 'polypeptide(L)'
;DDPLVILNASGIFLFGFTYLYVGVTNLGGFDTSGLGWYCLWVALLAPVYSMLNFFLFGDPVFGVLWLMWSFLWGLFFVLLALKKDKIARFTGWVTMVEAWITCTIPAYLLLTGIL
;
A
#
# COMPACT_ATOMS: atom_id res chain seq x y z
N ASP A 1 2.88 -17.33 -19.98
CA ASP A 1 2.18 -16.09 -20.39
C ASP A 1 0.70 -16.15 -20.02
N ASP A 2 0.41 -16.24 -18.71
CA ASP A 2 -0.97 -16.14 -18.22
C ASP A 2 -1.23 -14.69 -17.77
N PRO A 3 -2.13 -13.96 -18.44
CA PRO A 3 -2.47 -12.58 -18.07
C PRO A 3 -2.92 -12.41 -16.62
N LEU A 4 -3.56 -13.43 -16.03
CA LEU A 4 -4.04 -13.38 -14.65
C LEU A 4 -2.90 -13.41 -13.63
N VAL A 5 -1.86 -14.18 -13.91
CA VAL A 5 -0.65 -14.22 -13.07
C VAL A 5 0.07 -12.88 -13.12
N ILE A 6 0.18 -12.28 -14.31
CA ILE A 6 0.79 -10.95 -14.49
C ILE A 6 -0.01 -9.87 -13.76
N LEU A 7 -1.34 -9.91 -13.86
CA LEU A 7 -2.24 -8.96 -13.18
C LEU A 7 -2.16 -9.07 -11.66
N ASN A 8 -2.04 -10.29 -11.11
CA ASN A 8 -1.89 -10.45 -9.67
C ASN A 8 -0.52 -9.90 -9.20
N ALA A 9 0.55 -10.19 -9.93
CA ALA A 9 1.89 -9.70 -9.61
C ALA A 9 2.05 -8.19 -9.80
N SER A 10 1.30 -7.56 -10.71
CA SER A 10 1.50 -6.14 -11.05
C SER A 10 1.29 -5.19 -9.87
N GLY A 11 0.49 -5.59 -8.89
CA GLY A 11 0.24 -4.81 -7.67
C GLY A 11 1.52 -4.49 -6.89
N ILE A 12 2.54 -5.35 -6.93
CA ILE A 12 3.80 -5.15 -6.20
C ILE A 12 4.54 -3.89 -6.66
N PHE A 13 4.39 -3.50 -7.93
CA PHE A 13 5.07 -2.33 -8.47
C PHE A 13 4.54 -1.04 -7.87
N LEU A 14 3.24 -0.95 -7.54
CA LEU A 14 2.68 0.23 -6.86
C LEU A 14 3.42 0.52 -5.55
N PHE A 15 3.70 -0.53 -4.79
CA PHE A 15 4.37 -0.43 -3.51
C PHE A 15 5.89 -0.26 -3.66
N GLY A 16 6.52 -1.03 -4.55
CA GLY A 16 7.94 -0.92 -4.83
C GLY A 16 8.34 0.50 -5.27
N PHE A 17 7.56 1.11 -6.17
CA PHE A 17 7.77 2.50 -6.57
C PHE A 17 7.49 3.49 -5.45
N THR A 18 6.48 3.26 -4.59
CA THR A 18 6.23 4.11 -3.41
C THR A 18 7.48 4.23 -2.55
N TYR A 19 8.08 3.10 -2.16
CA TYR A 19 9.23 3.08 -1.26
C TYR A 19 10.51 3.61 -1.92
N LEU A 20 10.71 3.30 -3.20
CA LEU A 20 11.81 3.89 -3.96
C LEU A 20 11.68 5.42 -4.04
N TYR A 21 10.47 5.92 -4.30
CA TYR A 21 10.20 7.35 -4.35
C TYR A 21 10.44 8.00 -2.98
N VAL A 22 9.94 7.41 -1.88
CA VAL A 22 10.28 7.84 -0.51
C VAL A 22 11.79 7.95 -0.30
N GLY A 23 12.54 6.90 -0.67
CA GLY A 23 14.00 6.85 -0.51
C GLY A 23 14.70 7.97 -1.27
N VAL A 24 14.39 8.15 -2.56
CA VAL A 24 14.97 9.20 -3.41
C VAL A 24 14.61 10.59 -2.90
N THR A 25 13.35 10.83 -2.56
CA THR A 25 12.88 12.13 -2.04
C THR A 25 13.61 12.50 -0.75
N ASN A 26 13.75 11.55 0.18
CA ASN A 26 14.43 11.79 1.46
C ASN A 26 15.93 12.00 1.29
N LEU A 27 16.61 11.18 0.47
CA LEU A 27 18.05 11.31 0.23
C LEU A 27 18.41 12.60 -0.53
N GLY A 28 17.54 13.04 -1.45
CA GLY A 28 17.71 14.27 -2.21
C GLY A 28 17.23 15.54 -1.49
N GLY A 29 16.55 15.41 -0.34
CA GLY A 29 15.94 16.55 0.35
C GLY A 29 14.83 17.23 -0.47
N PHE A 30 14.16 16.49 -1.36
CA PHE A 30 13.12 17.02 -2.23
C PHE A 30 11.80 17.23 -1.49
N ASP A 31 10.91 18.05 -2.06
CA ASP A 31 9.57 18.20 -1.52
C ASP A 31 8.75 16.90 -1.67
N THR A 32 8.06 16.53 -0.59
CA THR A 32 7.30 15.27 -0.49
C THR A 32 5.92 15.32 -1.13
N SER A 33 5.47 16.45 -1.68
CA SER A 33 4.13 16.55 -2.27
C SER A 33 3.93 15.64 -3.47
N GLY A 34 4.97 15.48 -4.32
CA GLY A 34 4.94 14.57 -5.46
C GLY A 34 4.71 13.12 -5.05
N LEU A 35 5.38 12.68 -3.97
CA LEU A 35 5.13 11.38 -3.36
C LEU A 35 3.69 11.28 -2.84
N GLY A 36 3.16 12.31 -2.19
CA GLY A 36 1.77 12.33 -1.74
C GLY A 36 0.77 12.15 -2.88
N TRP A 37 0.99 12.78 -4.03
CA TRP A 37 0.14 12.59 -5.23
C TRP A 37 0.25 11.17 -5.79
N TYR A 38 1.44 10.58 -5.74
CA TYR A 38 1.61 9.16 -6.07
C TYR A 38 0.84 8.26 -5.10
N CYS A 39 0.83 8.58 -3.80
CA CYS A 39 0.01 7.86 -2.83
C CYS A 39 -1.50 7.93 -3.15
N LEU A 40 -2.00 9.06 -3.67
CA LEU A 40 -3.40 9.14 -4.13
C LEU A 40 -3.66 8.16 -5.29
N TRP A 41 -2.74 8.08 -6.24
CA TRP A 41 -2.86 7.13 -7.35
C TRP A 41 -2.95 5.69 -6.85
N VAL A 42 -2.09 5.29 -5.91
CA VAL A 42 -2.15 3.97 -5.28
C VAL A 42 -3.48 3.76 -4.54
N ALA A 43 -3.92 4.76 -3.77
CA ALA A 43 -5.17 4.70 -3.03
C ALA A 43 -6.41 4.52 -3.93
N LEU A 44 -6.39 5.02 -5.16
CA LEU A 44 -7.47 4.85 -6.14
C LEU A 44 -7.42 3.51 -6.88
N LEU A 45 -6.23 2.97 -7.14
CA LEU A 45 -6.07 1.67 -7.79
C LEU A 45 -6.32 0.50 -6.84
N ALA A 46 -5.94 0.62 -5.58
CA ALA A 46 -6.06 -0.44 -4.58
C ALA A 46 -7.49 -1.00 -4.44
N PRO A 47 -8.58 -0.20 -4.46
CA PRO A 47 -9.95 -0.70 -4.50
C PRO A 47 -10.26 -1.56 -5.74
N VAL A 48 -9.63 -1.28 -6.89
CA VAL A 48 -9.79 -2.11 -8.09
C VAL A 48 -9.17 -3.48 -7.86
N TYR A 49 -7.95 -3.53 -7.32
CA TYR A 49 -7.31 -4.81 -6.94
C TYR A 49 -8.10 -5.55 -5.85
N SER A 50 -8.72 -4.83 -4.91
CA SER A 50 -9.62 -5.41 -3.92
C SER A 50 -10.81 -6.13 -4.60
N MET A 51 -11.51 -5.44 -5.52
CA MET A 51 -12.62 -6.05 -6.27
C MET A 51 -12.16 -7.26 -7.08
N LEU A 52 -11.00 -7.20 -7.73
CA LEU A 52 -10.45 -8.34 -8.46
C LEU A 52 -10.19 -9.54 -7.53
N ASN A 53 -9.67 -9.30 -6.32
CA ASN A 53 -9.46 -10.38 -5.35
C ASN A 53 -10.77 -10.99 -4.86
N PHE A 54 -11.79 -10.17 -4.59
CA PHE A 54 -13.11 -10.68 -4.17
C PHE A 54 -13.84 -11.46 -5.26
N PHE A 55 -13.84 -10.98 -6.51
CA PHE A 55 -14.74 -11.48 -7.54
C PHE A 55 -14.06 -12.34 -8.60
N LEU A 56 -12.76 -12.15 -8.87
CA LEU A 56 -12.03 -12.87 -9.92
C LEU A 56 -11.13 -13.96 -9.34
N PHE A 57 -10.34 -13.63 -8.31
CA PHE A 57 -9.38 -14.58 -7.72
C PHE A 57 -9.98 -15.42 -6.57
N GLY A 58 -11.12 -14.99 -6.01
CA GLY A 58 -11.76 -15.69 -4.91
C GLY A 58 -10.96 -15.64 -3.60
N ASP A 59 -10.11 -14.61 -3.43
CA ASP A 59 -9.30 -14.38 -2.24
C ASP A 59 -9.84 -13.17 -1.45
N PRO A 60 -10.85 -13.36 -0.60
CA PRO A 60 -11.44 -12.27 0.17
C PRO A 60 -10.47 -11.68 1.20
N VAL A 61 -9.48 -12.45 1.67
CA VAL A 61 -8.48 -11.96 2.63
C VAL A 61 -7.63 -10.90 1.96
N PHE A 62 -7.07 -11.21 0.80
CA PHE A 62 -6.29 -10.24 0.01
C PHE A 62 -7.15 -9.07 -0.47
N GLY A 63 -8.43 -9.32 -0.74
CA GLY A 63 -9.43 -8.28 -1.01
C GLY A 63 -9.51 -7.23 0.10
N VAL A 64 -9.57 -7.66 1.38
CA VAL A 64 -9.57 -6.76 2.53
C VAL A 64 -8.23 -6.06 2.71
N LEU A 65 -7.10 -6.76 2.51
CA LEU A 65 -5.77 -6.17 2.62
C LEU A 65 -5.60 -4.98 1.65
N TRP A 66 -6.06 -5.12 0.41
CA TRP A 66 -6.05 -4.03 -0.56
C TRP A 66 -6.87 -2.81 -0.11
N LEU A 67 -7.95 -3.00 0.65
CA LEU A 67 -8.74 -1.88 1.20
C LEU A 67 -8.01 -1.19 2.36
N MET A 68 -7.33 -1.95 3.23
CA MET A 68 -6.49 -1.37 4.29
C MET A 68 -5.38 -0.53 3.68
N TRP A 69 -4.70 -1.06 2.66
CA TRP A 69 -3.68 -0.32 1.93
C TRP A 69 -4.27 0.88 1.15
N SER A 70 -5.46 0.78 0.58
CA SER A 70 -6.12 1.96 -0.02
C SER A 70 -6.28 3.08 1.02
N PHE A 71 -6.73 2.74 2.22
CA PHE A 71 -6.91 3.69 3.32
C PHE A 71 -5.59 4.32 3.75
N LEU A 72 -4.56 3.53 4.03
CA LEU A 72 -3.26 4.03 4.48
C LEU A 72 -2.60 4.96 3.45
N TRP A 73 -2.63 4.62 2.17
CA TRP A 73 -2.06 5.48 1.12
C TRP A 73 -2.89 6.77 0.95
N GLY A 74 -4.21 6.70 1.17
CA GLY A 74 -5.05 7.89 1.28
C GLY A 74 -4.61 8.83 2.41
N LEU A 75 -4.25 8.29 3.59
CA LEU A 75 -3.69 9.08 4.68
C LEU A 75 -2.36 9.73 4.32
N PHE A 76 -1.48 9.02 3.60
CA PHE A 76 -0.22 9.59 3.12
C PHE A 76 -0.43 10.69 2.07
N PHE A 77 -1.43 10.59 1.20
CA PHE A 77 -1.81 11.68 0.31
C PHE A 77 -2.20 12.94 1.12
N VAL A 78 -3.09 12.79 2.11
CA VAL A 78 -3.53 13.92 2.94
C VAL A 78 -2.36 14.52 3.72
N LEU A 79 -1.48 13.68 4.25
CA LEU A 79 -0.30 14.12 5.00
C LEU A 79 0.71 14.85 4.10
N LEU A 80 1.09 14.25 2.97
CA LEU A 80 2.25 14.68 2.17
C LEU A 80 1.89 15.64 1.03
N ALA A 81 0.80 15.40 0.29
CA ALA A 81 0.38 16.27 -0.81
C ALA A 81 -0.43 17.45 -0.31
N LEU A 82 -1.40 17.22 0.58
CA LEU A 82 -2.23 18.29 1.16
C LEU A 82 -1.56 19.00 2.36
N LYS A 83 -0.36 18.54 2.75
CA LYS A 83 0.46 19.12 3.84
C LYS A 83 -0.33 19.27 5.15
N LYS A 84 -1.12 18.25 5.50
CA LYS A 84 -1.94 18.25 6.73
C LYS A 84 -1.19 17.58 7.88
N ASP A 85 -0.20 18.26 8.44
CA ASP A 85 0.67 17.69 9.49
C ASP A 85 -0.06 17.26 10.77
N LYS A 86 -1.28 17.77 11.00
CA LYS A 86 -2.12 17.41 12.15
C LYS A 86 -2.43 15.92 12.23
N ILE A 87 -2.45 15.20 11.10
CA ILE A 87 -2.73 13.76 11.08
C ILE A 87 -1.46 12.90 11.20
N ALA A 88 -0.26 13.48 11.23
CA ALA A 88 1.00 12.74 11.14
C ALA A 88 1.12 11.61 12.18
N ARG A 89 0.75 11.86 13.44
CA ARG A 89 0.78 10.82 14.49
C ARG A 89 -0.22 9.71 14.23
N PHE A 90 -1.43 10.06 13.80
CA PHE A 90 -2.46 9.09 13.48
C PHE A 90 -2.01 8.21 12.30
N THR A 91 -1.55 8.83 11.20
CA THR A 91 -1.00 8.12 10.05
C THR A 91 0.14 7.19 10.46
N GLY A 92 1.09 7.68 11.28
CA GLY A 92 2.20 6.86 11.78
C GLY A 92 1.74 5.62 12.56
N TRP A 93 0.74 5.74 13.44
CA TRP A 93 0.17 4.60 14.15
C TRP A 93 -0.52 3.61 13.21
N VAL A 94 -1.29 4.10 12.24
CA VAL A 94 -1.93 3.23 11.22
C VAL A 94 -0.86 2.48 10.43
N THR A 95 0.17 3.17 9.93
CA THR A 95 1.30 2.54 9.22
C THR A 95 1.94 1.45 10.07
N MET A 96 2.17 1.73 11.35
CA MET A 96 2.81 0.80 12.28
C MET A 96 1.95 -0.46 12.48
N VAL A 97 0.65 -0.28 12.73
CA VAL A 97 -0.27 -1.41 12.93
C VAL A 97 -0.38 -2.23 11.64
N GLU A 98 -0.62 -1.60 10.50
CA GLU A 98 -0.74 -2.29 9.21
C GLU A 98 0.53 -3.06 8.86
N ALA A 99 1.73 -2.47 9.05
CA ALA A 99 2.99 -3.16 8.79
C ALA A 99 3.09 -4.51 9.50
N TRP A 100 2.65 -4.62 10.76
CA TRP A 100 2.67 -5.88 11.48
C TRP A 100 1.58 -6.84 11.04
N ILE A 101 0.33 -6.36 10.97
CA ILE A 101 -0.83 -7.25 10.78
C ILE A 101 -1.01 -7.67 9.32
N THR A 102 -0.63 -6.84 8.35
CA THR A 102 -0.80 -7.14 6.93
C THR A 102 0.46 -7.72 6.29
N CYS A 103 1.65 -7.46 6.85
CA CYS A 103 2.91 -7.86 6.24
C CYS A 103 3.74 -8.78 7.15
N THR A 104 4.23 -8.29 8.30
CA THR A 104 5.24 -9.01 9.09
C THR A 104 4.74 -10.35 9.63
N ILE A 105 3.60 -10.35 10.34
CA ILE A 105 3.08 -11.58 10.96
C ILE A 105 2.61 -12.57 9.87
N PRO A 106 1.80 -12.18 8.87
CA PRO A 106 1.39 -13.11 7.82
C PRO A 106 2.56 -13.69 7.05
N ALA A 107 3.55 -12.86 6.65
CA ALA A 107 4.71 -13.34 5.92
C ALA A 107 5.55 -14.31 6.74
N TYR A 108 5.75 -14.04 8.03
CA TYR A 108 6.46 -14.97 8.92
C TYR A 108 5.72 -16.31 9.03
N LEU A 109 4.41 -16.30 9.27
CA LEU A 109 3.61 -17.52 9.38
C LEU A 109 3.64 -18.35 8.08
N LEU A 110 3.52 -17.70 6.92
CA LEU A 110 3.68 -18.30 5.59
C LEU A 110 5.06 -18.98 5.44
N LEU A 111 6.14 -18.30 5.83
CA LEU A 111 7.49 -18.85 5.73
C LEU A 111 7.71 -20.05 6.66
N THR A 112 6.99 -20.13 7.78
CA THR A 112 7.04 -21.28 8.69
C THR A 112 6.16 -22.46 8.26
N GLY A 113 5.33 -22.29 7.23
CA GLY A 113 4.38 -23.32 6.75
C GLY A 113 3.21 -23.57 7.71
N ILE A 114 3.00 -22.69 8.70
CA ILE A 114 1.87 -22.74 9.64
C ILE A 114 0.59 -22.19 8.98
N LEU A 115 0.75 -21.30 8.00
CA LEU A 115 -0.28 -20.75 7.13
C LEU A 115 -0.02 -21.22 5.70
#